data_AF-A0A929KE38-F1
#
_entry.id   AF-A0A929KE38-F1
#
_cell.length_a   1.000
_cell.length_b   1.000
_cell.length_c   1.000
_cell.angle_alpha   90.00
_cell.angle_beta   90.00
_cell.angle_gamma   90.00
#
_symmetry.space_group_name_H-M   'P 1'
#
loop_
_entity.id
_entity.type
_entity.pdbx_description
1 polymer ?
#
loop_
_entity_poly.entity_id
_entity_poly.type
_entity_poly.pdbx_seq_one_letter_code
_entity_poly.pdbx_strand_id
1 'polypeptide(L)'
;MRIISLFTKISTTRKVLLIAGLFTLLISTCVIFPVEYSKASLIEEFGYTYLTLAIALFLLMFGLMGRHTFRGLLFLALSSIIGAIFFYVAFPVSLFTVFIAIWLGIPSGIITALIFMIVNFYFFRDAKKHKLLKQIVVYLVILFIVSILFAYGGDWIYEITEYFKHL
;
A
#
# COMPACT_ATOMS: atom_id res chain seq x y z
N MET A 1 -5.33 25.99 -26.57
CA MET A 1 -3.86 26.16 -26.74
C MET A 1 -3.06 26.38 -25.44
N ARG A 2 -3.63 26.74 -24.26
CA ARG A 2 -2.86 26.96 -23.00
C ARG A 2 -2.98 25.89 -21.89
N ILE A 3 -3.90 24.93 -21.96
CA ILE A 3 -3.81 23.67 -21.18
C ILE A 3 -2.50 22.93 -21.56
N ILE A 4 -2.23 22.97 -22.86
CA ILE A 4 -1.07 22.46 -23.59
C ILE A 4 0.26 23.14 -23.19
N SER A 5 0.24 24.18 -22.34
CA SER A 5 1.44 24.92 -21.91
C SER A 5 1.64 25.01 -20.38
N LEU A 6 0.99 24.13 -19.61
CA LEU A 6 1.24 23.96 -18.16
C LEU A 6 1.46 22.49 -17.76
N PHE A 7 1.07 21.55 -18.62
CA PHE A 7 1.67 20.21 -18.72
C PHE A 7 3.17 20.22 -19.09
N THR A 8 3.72 21.37 -19.51
CA THR A 8 5.01 21.48 -20.19
C THR A 8 6.23 21.62 -19.28
N LYS A 9 6.06 21.72 -17.95
CA LYS A 9 7.15 21.66 -16.97
C LYS A 9 6.67 21.08 -15.64
N ILE A 10 6.50 19.75 -15.62
CA ILE A 10 6.12 18.99 -14.42
C ILE A 10 7.20 19.08 -13.33
N SER A 11 6.78 18.96 -12.06
CA SER A 11 7.46 19.39 -10.83
C SER A 11 7.19 20.86 -10.47
N THR A 12 6.57 21.17 -9.33
CA THR A 12 5.12 20.95 -9.16
C THR A 12 4.67 19.49 -9.27
N THR A 13 5.26 18.66 -8.41
CA THR A 13 5.60 17.24 -8.66
C THR A 13 4.54 16.16 -8.43
N ARG A 14 3.42 16.33 -7.71
CA ARG A 14 3.08 17.38 -6.74
C ARG A 14 2.34 18.63 -7.18
N LYS A 15 1.60 18.58 -8.29
CA LYS A 15 0.41 19.44 -8.43
C LYS A 15 -0.86 18.79 -8.96
N VAL A 16 -0.94 17.69 -9.76
CA VAL A 16 0.01 16.76 -10.50
C VAL A 16 0.49 15.42 -9.85
N LEU A 17 -0.02 15.01 -8.69
CA LEU A 17 -0.68 13.69 -8.51
C LEU A 17 -2.13 13.93 -8.74
N LEU A 18 -2.69 15.03 -8.25
CA LEU A 18 -2.56 16.01 -7.12
C LEU A 18 -3.53 17.04 -7.69
N ILE A 19 -4.47 17.47 -6.86
CA ILE A 19 -5.80 16.96 -7.16
C ILE A 19 -5.64 15.41 -7.07
N ALA A 20 -5.30 14.91 -5.85
CA ALA A 20 -4.45 13.74 -5.53
C ALA A 20 -5.10 12.37 -5.73
N GLY A 21 -5.21 11.99 -7.01
CA GLY A 21 -6.47 11.45 -7.48
C GLY A 21 -7.60 12.10 -6.68
N LEU A 22 -7.74 13.42 -6.67
CA LEU A 22 -8.89 14.04 -6.00
C LEU A 22 -10.06 13.54 -6.81
N PHE A 23 -11.15 13.19 -6.13
CA PHE A 23 -12.19 12.38 -6.75
C PHE A 23 -11.81 10.89 -6.99
N THR A 24 -10.68 10.36 -6.45
CA THR A 24 -10.45 8.91 -6.11
C THR A 24 -11.54 8.33 -5.20
N LEU A 25 -12.40 9.23 -4.73
CA LEU A 25 -12.73 9.49 -3.33
C LEU A 25 -14.10 10.14 -3.39
N LEU A 26 -14.23 11.34 -3.95
CA LEU A 26 -15.51 12.02 -4.18
C LEU A 26 -16.44 11.33 -5.22
N ILE A 27 -16.12 10.10 -5.62
CA ILE A 27 -16.80 9.25 -6.61
C ILE A 27 -16.79 7.80 -6.13
N SER A 28 -15.72 7.41 -5.41
CA SER A 28 -15.79 6.41 -4.36
C SER A 28 -16.84 6.83 -3.31
N THR A 29 -16.43 7.37 -2.18
CA THR A 29 -17.22 7.95 -1.08
C THR A 29 -18.61 8.52 -1.42
N CYS A 30 -18.79 9.29 -2.50
CA CYS A 30 -20.11 9.87 -2.82
C CYS A 30 -21.12 8.86 -3.40
N VAL A 31 -20.69 7.70 -3.90
CA VAL A 31 -21.53 6.76 -4.67
C VAL A 31 -21.22 5.27 -4.43
N ILE A 32 -19.93 4.86 -4.42
CA ILE A 32 -19.46 3.44 -4.21
C ILE A 32 -20.32 2.73 -3.18
N PHE A 33 -20.44 3.40 -2.04
CA PHE A 33 -20.78 2.78 -0.80
C PHE A 33 -22.28 2.81 -0.51
N PRO A 34 -22.99 3.96 -0.57
CA PRO A 34 -24.42 3.99 -0.25
C PRO A 34 -25.31 3.05 -1.08
N VAL A 35 -24.80 2.52 -2.20
CA VAL A 35 -25.50 1.54 -3.06
C VAL A 35 -25.22 0.09 -2.65
N GLU A 36 -23.94 -0.33 -2.55
CA GLU A 36 -23.55 -1.66 -2.05
C GLU A 36 -24.16 -1.95 -0.66
N TYR A 37 -24.27 -0.89 0.15
CA TYR A 37 -24.75 -0.85 1.52
C TYR A 37 -26.24 -1.21 1.73
N SER A 38 -27.05 -1.36 0.68
CA SER A 38 -28.51 -1.58 0.83
C SER A 38 -28.99 -3.03 0.66
N LYS A 39 -28.16 -3.94 0.12
CA LYS A 39 -28.62 -5.27 -0.34
C LYS A 39 -27.64 -6.44 -0.19
N ALA A 40 -26.35 -6.17 0.00
CA ALA A 40 -25.35 -7.20 -0.23
C ALA A 40 -25.34 -8.31 0.83
N SER A 41 -25.24 -9.55 0.34
CA SER A 41 -25.14 -10.78 1.15
C SER A 41 -23.89 -11.60 0.82
N LEU A 42 -23.26 -11.35 -0.34
CA LEU A 42 -22.09 -12.08 -0.83
C LEU A 42 -20.94 -11.13 -1.21
N ILE A 43 -19.70 -11.62 -1.03
CA ILE A 43 -18.47 -10.83 -1.20
C ILE A 43 -18.25 -10.37 -2.66
N GLU A 44 -18.81 -11.08 -3.64
CA GLU A 44 -18.73 -10.72 -5.06
C GLU A 44 -19.41 -9.37 -5.38
N GLU A 45 -20.41 -8.97 -4.59
CA GLU A 45 -21.17 -7.72 -4.80
C GLU A 45 -20.31 -6.46 -4.60
N PHE A 46 -19.18 -6.57 -3.90
CA PHE A 46 -18.26 -5.48 -3.56
C PHE A 46 -17.16 -5.25 -4.62
N GLY A 47 -17.18 -6.01 -5.71
CA GLY A 47 -16.17 -5.92 -6.78
C GLY A 47 -16.07 -4.51 -7.39
N TYR A 48 -17.16 -3.76 -7.43
CA TYR A 48 -17.17 -2.38 -7.94
C TYR A 48 -16.46 -1.40 -7.01
N THR A 49 -16.65 -1.50 -5.69
CA THR A 49 -15.85 -0.74 -4.72
C THR A 49 -14.37 -1.06 -4.82
N TYR A 50 -13.99 -2.33 -4.86
CA TYR A 50 -12.59 -2.70 -4.95
C TYR A 50 -11.95 -2.22 -6.27
N LEU A 51 -12.66 -2.30 -7.39
CA LEU A 51 -12.20 -1.81 -8.69
C LEU A 51 -11.98 -0.28 -8.68
N THR A 52 -12.97 0.48 -8.24
CA THR A 52 -12.91 1.95 -8.25
C THR A 52 -11.90 2.48 -7.24
N LEU A 53 -11.73 1.81 -6.09
CA LEU A 53 -10.65 2.07 -5.14
C LEU A 53 -9.26 1.70 -5.70
N ALA A 54 -9.14 0.63 -6.50
CA ALA A 54 -7.89 0.27 -7.16
C ALA A 54 -7.49 1.29 -8.23
N ILE A 55 -8.42 1.73 -9.09
CA ILE A 55 -8.20 2.80 -10.09
C ILE A 55 -7.74 4.10 -9.39
N ALA A 56 -8.36 4.42 -8.27
CA ALA A 56 -7.97 5.49 -7.38
C ALA A 56 -6.53 5.36 -6.89
N LEU A 57 -6.14 4.21 -6.34
CA LEU A 57 -4.78 3.95 -5.89
C LEU A 57 -3.76 4.00 -7.04
N PHE A 58 -4.13 3.57 -8.24
CA PHE A 58 -3.28 3.70 -9.44
C PHE A 58 -3.06 5.17 -9.85
N LEU A 59 -4.09 6.02 -9.81
CA LEU A 59 -3.94 7.48 -9.99
C LEU A 59 -3.02 8.09 -8.93
N LEU A 60 -3.19 7.66 -7.67
CA LEU A 60 -2.38 8.07 -6.52
C LEU A 60 -0.93 7.58 -6.56
N MET A 61 -0.63 6.52 -7.31
CA MET A 61 0.73 6.06 -7.55
C MET A 61 1.33 6.73 -8.81
N PHE A 62 0.50 6.96 -9.83
CA PHE A 62 0.92 7.45 -11.14
C PHE A 62 1.61 8.81 -11.07
N GLY A 63 1.03 9.82 -10.43
CA GLY A 63 1.70 11.12 -10.33
C GLY A 63 2.76 11.21 -9.23
N LEU A 64 2.92 10.20 -8.37
CA LEU A 64 3.90 10.19 -7.28
C LEU A 64 5.25 9.75 -7.81
N MET A 65 5.22 8.75 -8.70
CA MET A 65 6.39 8.19 -9.36
C MET A 65 6.52 8.65 -10.82
N GLY A 66 5.47 9.21 -11.41
CA GLY A 66 5.43 9.72 -12.78
C GLY A 66 5.84 8.66 -13.79
N ARG A 67 6.94 8.92 -14.49
CA ARG A 67 7.56 7.98 -15.44
C ARG A 67 8.04 6.66 -14.79
N HIS A 68 8.19 6.62 -13.46
CA HIS A 68 8.65 5.43 -12.73
C HIS A 68 7.53 4.58 -12.12
N THR A 69 6.27 4.88 -12.41
CA THR A 69 5.09 4.16 -11.86
C THR A 69 5.15 2.65 -12.04
N PHE A 70 5.54 2.14 -13.22
CA PHE A 70 5.72 0.70 -13.44
C PHE A 70 6.82 0.07 -12.56
N ARG A 71 7.87 0.83 -12.22
CA ARG A 71 8.90 0.36 -11.28
C ARG A 71 8.37 0.31 -9.84
N GLY A 72 7.48 1.23 -9.48
CA GLY A 72 6.73 1.18 -8.22
C GLY A 72 5.78 0.00 -8.13
N LEU A 73 4.99 -0.23 -9.19
CA LEU A 73 4.07 -1.37 -9.25
C LEU A 73 4.81 -2.70 -9.17
N LEU A 74 5.90 -2.84 -9.93
CA LEU A 74 6.74 -4.03 -9.89
C LEU A 74 7.41 -4.21 -8.52
N PHE A 75 7.82 -3.12 -7.87
CA PHE A 75 8.34 -3.18 -6.51
C PHE A 75 7.27 -3.60 -5.48
N LEU A 76 6.03 -3.08 -5.60
CA LEU A 76 4.89 -3.51 -4.78
C LEU A 76 4.56 -4.99 -4.99
N ALA A 77 4.51 -5.46 -6.24
CA ALA A 77 4.24 -6.86 -6.56
C ALA A 77 5.35 -7.80 -6.06
N LEU A 78 6.62 -7.43 -6.23
CA LEU A 78 7.73 -8.21 -5.66
C LEU A 78 7.68 -8.19 -4.12
N SER A 79 7.36 -7.05 -3.51
CA SER A 79 7.26 -6.92 -2.06
C SER A 79 6.09 -7.73 -1.49
N SER A 80 4.96 -7.81 -2.19
CA SER A 80 3.82 -8.66 -1.80
C SER A 80 4.14 -10.16 -1.92
N ILE A 81 4.87 -10.57 -2.96
CA ILE A 81 5.39 -11.94 -3.08
C ILE A 81 6.39 -12.24 -1.96
N ILE A 82 7.30 -11.31 -1.64
CA ILE A 82 8.26 -11.46 -0.55
C ILE A 82 7.54 -11.57 0.81
N GLY A 83 6.50 -10.76 1.05
CA GLY A 83 5.67 -10.85 2.26
C GLY A 83 4.92 -12.18 2.36
N ALA A 84 4.33 -12.65 1.26
CA ALA A 84 3.71 -13.98 1.18
C ALA A 84 4.71 -15.11 1.50
N ILE A 85 5.91 -15.08 0.90
CA ILE A 85 6.97 -16.06 1.19
C ILE A 85 7.42 -15.96 2.65
N PHE A 86 7.56 -14.75 3.20
CA PHE A 86 7.96 -14.54 4.59
C PHE A 86 6.96 -15.18 5.57
N PHE A 87 5.66 -14.95 5.40
CA PHE A 87 4.63 -15.60 6.21
C PHE A 87 4.54 -17.12 5.95
N TYR A 88 4.70 -17.58 4.72
CA TYR A 88 4.69 -19.01 4.40
C TYR A 88 5.83 -19.77 5.08
N VAL A 89 7.00 -19.14 5.24
CA VAL A 89 8.18 -19.73 5.92
C VAL A 89 8.15 -19.52 7.44
N ALA A 90 7.55 -18.44 7.93
CA ALA A 90 7.49 -18.13 9.37
C ALA A 90 6.50 -19.02 10.15
N PHE A 91 5.48 -19.56 9.49
CA PHE A 91 4.46 -20.41 10.11
C PHE A 91 4.72 -21.90 9.79
N PRO A 92 4.38 -22.84 10.69
CA PRO A 92 4.58 -24.28 10.47
C PRO A 92 3.79 -24.77 9.26
N VAL A 93 4.29 -25.78 8.54
CA VAL A 93 3.67 -26.27 7.30
C VAL A 93 2.30 -26.89 7.57
N SER A 94 1.24 -26.24 7.11
CA SER A 94 -0.15 -26.70 7.19
C SER A 94 -0.93 -26.18 5.97
N LEU A 95 -2.11 -26.74 5.69
CA LEU A 95 -3.00 -26.20 4.64
C LEU A 95 -3.44 -24.75 4.96
N PHE A 96 -3.54 -24.39 6.24
CA PHE A 96 -3.89 -23.05 6.69
C PHE A 96 -2.74 -22.04 6.51
N THR A 97 -1.51 -22.52 6.35
CA THR A 97 -0.31 -21.68 6.18
C THR A 97 -0.29 -20.97 4.83
N VAL A 98 -0.82 -21.60 3.78
CA VAL A 98 -1.02 -20.96 2.47
C VAL A 98 -2.07 -19.84 2.59
N PHE A 99 -3.14 -20.08 3.35
CA PHE A 99 -4.16 -19.06 3.61
C PHE A 99 -3.59 -17.88 4.41
N ILE A 100 -2.85 -18.12 5.50
CA ILE A 100 -2.14 -17.08 6.27
C ILE A 100 -1.16 -16.29 5.39
N ALA A 101 -0.36 -16.97 4.56
CA ALA A 101 0.61 -16.34 3.67
C ALA A 101 -0.05 -15.41 2.63
N ILE A 102 -1.21 -15.79 2.09
CA ILE A 102 -1.98 -14.96 1.17
C ILE A 102 -2.67 -13.82 1.93
N TRP A 103 -3.34 -14.12 3.05
CA TRP A 103 -4.20 -13.17 3.77
C TRP A 103 -3.43 -12.10 4.56
N LEU A 104 -2.29 -12.46 5.16
CA LEU A 104 -1.45 -11.54 5.95
C LEU A 104 -0.15 -11.17 5.24
N GLY A 105 0.45 -12.10 4.50
CA GLY A 105 1.72 -11.88 3.80
C GLY A 105 1.62 -10.95 2.61
N ILE A 106 0.57 -11.04 1.79
CA ILE A 106 0.38 -10.11 0.65
C ILE A 106 0.13 -8.67 1.14
N PRO A 107 -0.80 -8.39 2.09
CA PRO A 107 -1.01 -7.04 2.59
C PRO A 107 0.18 -6.45 3.35
N SER A 108 0.87 -7.24 4.18
CA SER A 108 2.07 -6.77 4.89
C SER A 108 3.20 -6.42 3.91
N GLY A 109 3.41 -7.19 2.84
CA GLY A 109 4.33 -6.85 1.77
C GLY A 109 3.94 -5.55 1.04
N ILE A 110 2.66 -5.39 0.65
CA ILE A 110 2.17 -4.15 0.02
C ILE A 110 2.45 -2.92 0.90
N ILE A 111 2.09 -2.98 2.19
CA ILE A 111 2.30 -1.87 3.13
C ILE A 111 3.78 -1.59 3.36
N THR A 112 4.61 -2.64 3.46
CA THR A 112 6.08 -2.52 3.53
C THR A 112 6.62 -1.73 2.36
N ALA A 113 6.24 -2.09 1.13
CA ALA A 113 6.69 -1.37 -0.06
C ALA A 113 6.20 0.08 -0.10
N LEU A 114 4.97 0.38 0.32
CA LEU A 114 4.46 1.75 0.41
C LEU A 114 5.29 2.59 1.40
N ILE A 115 5.50 2.10 2.63
CA ILE A 115 6.30 2.80 3.65
C ILE A 115 7.75 2.96 3.17
N PHE A 116 8.35 1.91 2.62
CA PHE A 116 9.71 1.97 2.10
C PHE A 116 9.84 2.98 0.95
N MET A 117 8.90 3.05 0.01
CA MET A 117 8.93 4.04 -1.07
C MET A 117 8.86 5.47 -0.54
N ILE A 118 8.04 5.73 0.49
CA ILE A 118 7.97 7.04 1.17
C ILE A 118 9.29 7.37 1.86
N VAL A 119 9.82 6.47 2.69
CA VAL A 119 11.10 6.64 3.39
C VAL A 119 12.25 6.85 2.39
N ASN A 120 12.27 6.06 1.31
CA ASN A 120 13.27 6.17 0.25
C ASN A 120 13.21 7.52 -0.48
N PHE A 121 12.00 8.02 -0.76
CA PHE A 121 11.79 9.33 -1.41
C PHE A 121 12.31 10.51 -0.56
N TYR A 122 12.11 10.47 0.77
CA TYR A 122 12.54 11.57 1.65
C TYR A 122 14.00 11.46 2.13
N PHE A 123 14.46 10.27 2.55
CA PHE A 123 15.76 10.09 3.20
C PHE A 123 16.88 9.61 2.27
N PHE A 124 16.54 9.02 1.12
CA PHE A 124 17.51 8.34 0.24
C PHE A 124 17.55 8.91 -1.19
N ARG A 125 16.98 10.09 -1.40
CA ARG A 125 16.79 10.75 -2.70
C ARG A 125 18.06 10.86 -3.55
N ASP A 126 19.23 11.06 -2.92
CA ASP A 126 20.55 11.13 -3.57
C ASP A 126 21.35 9.83 -3.41
N ALA A 127 20.86 8.75 -4.04
CA ALA A 127 21.46 7.42 -3.97
C ALA A 127 22.61 7.20 -4.97
N LYS A 128 23.84 7.54 -4.57
CA LYS A 128 25.05 6.91 -5.15
C LYS A 128 25.00 5.39 -4.88
N LYS A 129 25.55 4.56 -5.79
CA LYS A 129 25.54 3.07 -5.73
C LYS A 129 25.80 2.47 -4.34
N HIS A 130 26.67 3.08 -3.54
CA HIS A 130 27.04 2.63 -2.19
C HIS A 130 25.89 2.64 -1.17
N LYS A 131 24.73 3.28 -1.44
CA LYS A 131 23.56 3.30 -0.55
C LYS A 131 22.60 2.11 -0.73
N LEU A 132 22.80 1.23 -1.73
CA LEU A 132 21.90 0.09 -1.99
C LEU A 132 21.79 -0.88 -0.81
N LEU A 133 22.90 -1.23 -0.15
CA LEU A 133 22.87 -2.09 1.04
C LEU A 133 22.06 -1.45 2.18
N LYS A 134 22.22 -0.14 2.40
CA LYS A 134 21.45 0.60 3.40
C LYS A 134 19.94 0.63 3.06
N GLN A 135 19.58 0.73 1.78
CA GLN A 135 18.20 0.62 1.31
C GLN A 135 17.61 -0.78 1.56
N ILE A 136 18.37 -1.86 1.27
CA ILE A 136 17.93 -3.24 1.54
C ILE A 136 17.73 -3.46 3.05
N VAL A 137 18.67 -3.03 3.89
CA VAL A 137 18.54 -3.14 5.35
C VAL A 137 17.31 -2.38 5.86
N VAL A 138 17.07 -1.15 5.39
CA VAL A 138 15.87 -0.38 5.77
C VAL A 138 14.59 -1.06 5.30
N TYR A 139 14.55 -1.62 4.08
CA TYR A 139 13.40 -2.39 3.61
C TYR A 139 13.14 -3.62 4.49
N LEU A 140 14.17 -4.39 4.85
CA LEU A 140 14.03 -5.58 5.71
C LEU A 140 13.57 -5.22 7.13
N VAL A 141 14.06 -4.11 7.70
CA VAL A 141 13.58 -3.63 9.01
C VAL A 141 12.11 -3.22 8.94
N ILE A 142 11.68 -2.50 7.89
CA ILE A 142 10.27 -2.16 7.70
C ILE A 142 9.45 -3.44 7.49
N LEU A 143 9.91 -4.39 6.69
CA LEU A 143 9.20 -5.66 6.44
C LEU A 143 8.99 -6.45 7.73
N PHE A 144 10.04 -6.56 8.56
CA PHE A 144 9.99 -7.25 9.84
C PHE A 144 8.98 -6.60 10.79
N ILE A 145 9.05 -5.27 10.93
CA ILE A 145 8.11 -4.49 11.75
C ILE A 145 6.68 -4.69 11.22
N VAL A 146 6.42 -4.43 9.93
CA VAL A 146 5.10 -4.58 9.30
C VAL A 146 4.55 -6.01 9.42
N SER A 147 5.40 -7.02 9.27
CA SER A 147 5.01 -8.43 9.41
C SER A 147 4.63 -8.77 10.85
N ILE A 148 5.33 -8.23 11.85
CA ILE A 148 4.91 -8.33 13.25
C ILE A 148 3.54 -7.65 13.45
N LEU A 149 3.29 -6.48 12.85
CA LEU A 149 1.97 -5.82 13.00
C LEU A 149 0.82 -6.68 12.48
N PHE A 150 1.04 -7.39 11.36
CA PHE A 150 0.05 -8.28 10.76
C PHE A 150 -0.05 -9.64 11.46
N ALA A 151 1.05 -10.21 11.93
CA ALA A 151 1.07 -11.51 12.60
C ALA A 151 0.37 -11.48 13.97
N TYR A 152 0.51 -10.37 14.71
CA TYR A 152 -0.21 -10.14 15.97
C TYR A 152 -1.55 -9.39 15.76
N GLY A 153 -2.13 -9.48 14.57
CA GLY A 153 -3.58 -9.37 14.36
C GLY A 153 -4.23 -7.98 14.43
N GLY A 154 -3.48 -6.89 14.61
CA GLY A 154 -4.07 -5.54 14.68
C GLY A 154 -4.88 -5.22 15.95
N ASP A 155 -5.07 -6.21 16.84
CA ASP A 155 -5.69 -6.09 18.17
C ASP A 155 -4.90 -5.18 19.13
N TRP A 156 -3.85 -4.56 18.65
CA TRP A 156 -2.92 -3.72 19.40
C TRP A 156 -3.61 -2.47 19.93
N ILE A 157 -4.54 -1.93 19.13
CA ILE A 157 -5.39 -0.83 19.56
C ILE A 157 -6.31 -1.33 20.67
N TYR A 158 -6.84 -2.55 20.58
CA TYR A 158 -7.68 -3.15 21.61
C TYR A 158 -6.89 -3.40 22.90
N GLU A 159 -5.79 -4.15 22.85
CA GLU A 159 -4.89 -4.45 23.98
C GLU A 159 -4.31 -3.20 24.65
N ILE A 160 -3.84 -2.20 23.89
CA ILE A 160 -3.33 -0.94 24.47
C ILE A 160 -4.47 -0.16 25.13
N THR A 161 -5.65 -0.08 24.50
CA THR A 161 -6.80 0.64 25.06
C THR A 161 -7.39 -0.08 26.27
N GLU A 162 -7.26 -1.40 26.36
CA GLU A 162 -7.66 -2.20 27.52
C GLU A 162 -6.63 -2.11 28.66
N TYR A 163 -5.33 -2.12 28.34
CA TYR A 163 -4.25 -1.89 29.33
C TYR A 163 -4.39 -0.53 30.03
N PHE A 164 -4.72 0.53 29.29
CA PHE A 164 -4.97 1.87 29.86
C PHE A 164 -6.32 2.00 30.60
N LYS A 165 -7.23 1.01 30.54
CA LYS A 165 -8.45 0.99 31.39
C LYS A 165 -8.21 0.37 32.76
N HIS A 166 -7.10 -0.33 32.94
CA HIS A 166 -6.72 -1.02 34.18
C HIS A 166 -5.67 -0.27 35.00
N LEU A 167 -5.43 1.02 34.69
CA LEU A 167 -4.40 1.88 35.28
C LEU A 167 -5.02 3.20 35.79
#